data_AF-A0A5N8XFY7-F1
#
_entry.id   AF-A0A5N8XFY7-F1
#
_cell.length_a   1.000
_cell.length_b   1.000
_cell.length_c   1.000
_cell.angle_alpha   90.00
_cell.angle_beta   90.00
_cell.angle_gamma   90.00
#
_symmetry.space_group_name_H-M   'P 1'
#
loop_
_entity.id
_entity.type
_entity.pdbx_description
1 polymer ?
#
loop_
_entity_poly.entity_id
_entity_poly.type
_entity_poly.pdbx_seq_one_letter_code
_entity_poly.pdbx_strand_id
1 'polypeptide(L)'
;MPRSLVFENQSCWSTRVEEQHRQKFSEGIMSVSTVPASKRTKKAVLFGAIAAVVLVAAAVAGNYWWTEHNRPSQASKADCALAQQLVDSVKEIPGDKAGIEKWEKSVQQGRKQLKDGYLAFNISNFHGMAAMKAKGEGAPTEKRVTEVSDKANEHCADARAVIEFPPLAS
;
A
#
# COMPACT_ATOMS: atom_id res chain seq x y z
N MET A 1 45.98 5.20 37.08
CA MET A 1 45.92 6.61 36.63
C MET A 1 44.94 6.71 35.45
N PRO A 2 44.21 7.84 35.31
CA PRO A 2 42.73 7.95 35.23
C PRO A 2 42.20 8.13 33.78
N ARG A 3 40.92 8.36 33.42
CA ARG A 3 39.85 9.21 34.00
C ARG A 3 38.50 9.05 33.24
N SER A 4 37.39 8.91 33.98
CA SER A 4 36.03 9.51 33.88
C SER A 4 35.27 9.56 32.51
N LEU A 5 33.94 9.33 32.40
CA LEU A 5 32.85 10.04 33.09
C LEU A 5 31.48 9.29 33.01
N VAL A 6 30.76 9.35 34.15
CA VAL A 6 29.33 9.66 34.35
C VAL A 6 28.26 8.70 33.81
N PHE A 7 27.64 7.96 34.74
CA PHE A 7 26.18 7.81 34.76
C PHE A 7 25.67 8.11 36.18
N GLU A 8 24.62 8.91 36.19
CA GLU A 8 24.06 9.67 37.30
C GLU A 8 22.78 9.00 37.81
N ASN A 9 22.62 9.00 39.13
CA ASN A 9 21.37 8.91 39.91
C ASN A 9 20.40 7.74 39.69
N GLN A 10 20.57 6.68 40.49
CA GLN A 10 19.47 5.79 40.90
C GLN A 10 19.53 5.58 42.43
N SER A 11 19.15 6.60 43.18
CA SER A 11 18.98 6.47 44.63
C SER A 11 18.03 7.55 45.15
N CYS A 12 16.74 7.30 44.97
CA CYS A 12 15.69 7.81 45.83
C CYS A 12 14.46 6.90 45.60
N TRP A 13 13.49 6.89 46.52
CA TRP A 13 12.21 6.16 46.44
C TRP A 13 12.11 4.77 47.12
N SER A 14 13.15 4.22 47.75
CA SER A 14 13.04 2.91 48.43
C SER A 14 12.73 2.94 49.94
N THR A 15 12.15 4.02 50.47
CA THR A 15 11.81 4.11 51.92
C THR A 15 10.39 4.59 52.25
N ARG A 16 9.49 4.74 51.26
CA ARG A 16 8.10 5.21 51.53
C ARG A 16 7.07 4.07 51.67
N VAL A 17 7.46 2.82 51.41
CA VAL A 17 6.49 1.70 51.31
C VAL A 17 6.22 1.01 52.65
N GLU A 18 7.11 1.10 53.65
CA GLU A 18 6.95 0.33 54.90
C GLU A 18 6.16 1.03 56.03
N GLU A 19 5.87 2.32 55.93
CA GLU A 19 5.29 3.08 57.06
C GLU A 19 3.75 3.22 57.01
N GLN A 20 3.11 2.88 55.89
CA GLN A 20 1.65 2.97 55.73
C GLN A 20 0.89 1.70 56.17
N HIS A 21 1.59 0.62 56.53
CA HIS A 21 0.96 -0.68 56.80
C HIS A 21 0.56 -0.93 58.27
N ARG A 22 0.81 0.02 59.18
CA ARG A 22 0.60 -0.17 60.64
C ARG A 22 -0.59 0.60 61.25
N GLN A 23 -1.35 1.38 60.47
CA GLN A 23 -2.45 2.22 61.02
C GLN A 23 -3.88 1.88 60.59
N LYS A 24 -4.13 0.82 59.80
CA LYS A 24 -5.50 0.43 59.40
C LYS A 24 -5.90 -0.97 59.85
N PHE A 25 -5.36 -1.42 60.99
CA PHE A 25 -5.73 -2.68 61.62
C PHE A 25 -6.38 -2.43 62.98
N SER A 26 -7.41 -1.59 63.02
CA SER A 26 -8.44 -1.67 64.05
C SER A 26 -9.63 -0.83 63.61
N GLU A 27 -10.82 -1.35 63.88
CA GLU A 27 -12.11 -0.69 63.76
C GLU A 27 -12.70 -0.65 62.34
N GLY A 28 -13.63 -1.59 62.10
CA GLY A 28 -14.87 -1.16 61.45
C GLY A 28 -15.41 -2.09 60.37
N ILE A 29 -16.06 -3.16 60.81
CA ILE A 29 -17.38 -3.63 60.31
C ILE A 29 -17.65 -3.53 58.80
N MET A 30 -17.79 -4.70 58.17
CA MET A 30 -18.61 -5.00 56.98
C MET A 30 -18.89 -3.85 56.00
N SER A 31 -18.27 -3.92 54.82
CA SER A 31 -18.91 -3.46 53.60
C SER A 31 -18.51 -4.35 52.45
N VAL A 32 -19.38 -5.33 52.18
CA VAL A 32 -19.50 -5.92 50.84
C VAL A 32 -19.60 -4.73 49.89
N SER A 33 -18.55 -4.49 49.11
CA SER A 33 -18.67 -3.64 47.93
C SER A 33 -19.53 -4.40 46.93
N THR A 34 -20.85 -4.30 47.11
CA THR A 34 -21.78 -4.38 46.00
C THR A 34 -21.30 -3.33 45.01
N VAL A 35 -20.68 -3.78 43.92
CA VAL A 35 -20.49 -2.95 42.73
C VAL A 35 -21.85 -2.28 42.51
N PRO A 36 -21.97 -0.94 42.57
CA PRO A 36 -23.25 -0.34 42.25
C PRO A 36 -23.56 -0.82 40.84
N ALA A 37 -24.62 -1.62 40.72
CA ALA A 37 -25.21 -1.92 39.44
C ALA A 37 -25.62 -0.57 38.88
N SER A 38 -24.71 0.03 38.11
CA SER A 38 -24.93 1.27 37.40
C SER A 38 -26.24 1.05 36.65
N LYS A 39 -27.30 1.73 37.10
CA LYS A 39 -28.54 1.84 36.33
C LYS A 39 -28.12 2.56 35.05
N ARG A 40 -27.65 1.81 34.06
CA ARG A 40 -27.47 2.30 32.69
C ARG A 40 -28.85 2.81 32.30
N THR A 41 -28.99 4.13 32.32
CA THR A 41 -30.23 4.76 31.92
C THR A 41 -30.43 4.37 30.46
N LYS A 42 -31.65 3.96 30.08
CA LYS A 42 -31.96 3.51 28.71
C LYS A 42 -31.48 4.49 27.64
N LYS A 43 -31.42 5.79 28.00
CA LYS A 43 -30.85 6.88 27.19
C LYS A 43 -29.37 6.68 26.87
N ALA A 44 -28.51 6.33 27.84
CA ALA A 44 -27.08 6.14 27.60
C ALA A 44 -26.80 4.93 26.68
N VAL A 45 -27.60 3.85 26.82
CA VAL A 45 -27.52 2.69 25.91
C VAL A 45 -27.97 3.09 24.50
N LEU A 46 -29.04 3.88 24.39
CA LEU A 46 -29.53 4.36 23.09
C LEU A 46 -28.52 5.30 22.40
N PHE A 47 -27.94 6.25 23.13
CA PHE A 47 -26.90 7.13 22.58
C PHE A 47 -25.64 6.36 22.20
N GLY A 48 -25.23 5.36 22.99
CA GLY A 48 -24.11 4.49 22.65
C GLY A 48 -24.37 3.68 21.38
N ALA A 49 -25.58 3.14 21.21
CA ALA A 49 -25.96 2.40 20.01
C ALA A 49 -25.99 3.31 18.77
N ILE A 50 -26.56 4.51 18.88
CA ILE A 50 -26.58 5.49 17.78
C ILE A 50 -25.15 5.91 17.40
N ALA A 51 -24.31 6.21 18.39
CA ALA A 51 -22.90 6.56 18.15
C ALA A 51 -22.15 5.43 17.44
N ALA A 52 -22.38 4.17 17.84
CA ALA A 52 -21.79 3.01 17.16
C ALA A 52 -22.23 2.91 15.70
N VAL A 53 -23.53 3.09 15.40
CA VAL A 53 -24.04 3.08 14.02
C VAL A 53 -23.42 4.21 13.19
N VAL A 54 -23.32 5.42 13.74
CA VAL A 54 -22.70 6.56 13.05
C VAL A 54 -21.22 6.29 12.75
N LEU A 55 -20.47 5.73 13.70
CA LEU A 55 -19.07 5.38 13.48
C LEU A 55 -18.90 4.31 12.40
N VAL A 56 -19.76 3.28 12.39
CA VAL A 56 -19.75 2.26 11.34
C VAL A 56 -20.07 2.88 9.98
N ALA A 57 -21.10 3.73 9.89
CA ALA A 57 -21.43 4.43 8.65
C ALA A 57 -20.30 5.34 8.16
N ALA A 58 -19.65 6.08 9.07
CA ALA A 58 -18.51 6.92 8.75
C ALA A 58 -17.30 6.10 8.27
N ALA A 59 -17.03 4.95 8.89
CA ALA A 59 -15.95 4.05 8.46
C ALA A 59 -16.21 3.49 7.05
N VAL A 60 -17.44 3.07 6.74
CA VAL A 60 -17.81 2.59 5.40
C VAL A 60 -17.72 3.69 4.35
N ALA A 61 -18.26 4.88 4.64
CA ALA A 61 -18.20 6.02 3.73
C ALA A 61 -16.75 6.49 3.51
N GLY A 62 -15.95 6.54 4.57
CA GLY A 62 -14.53 6.87 4.50
C GLY A 62 -13.75 5.88 3.64
N ASN A 63 -14.01 4.58 3.79
CA ASN A 63 -13.39 3.54 2.96
C ASN A 63 -13.80 3.67 1.48
N TYR A 64 -15.08 3.94 1.20
CA TYR A 64 -15.57 4.16 -0.16
C TYR A 64 -14.92 5.38 -0.82
N TRP A 65 -14.93 6.53 -0.13
CA TRP A 65 -14.33 7.77 -0.64
C TRP A 65 -12.82 7.61 -0.88
N TRP A 66 -12.10 6.97 0.05
CA TRP A 66 -10.68 6.69 -0.11
C TRP A 66 -10.40 5.80 -1.33
N THR A 67 -11.22 4.77 -1.54
CA THR A 67 -11.07 3.86 -2.69
C THR A 67 -11.32 4.59 -4.00
N GLU A 68 -12.38 5.40 -4.07
CA GLU A 68 -12.72 6.18 -5.27
C GLU A 68 -11.64 7.20 -5.59
N HIS A 69 -11.12 7.89 -4.56
CA HIS A 69 -10.10 8.92 -4.75
C HIS A 69 -8.77 8.36 -5.25
N ASN A 70 -8.44 7.12 -4.89
CA ASN A 70 -7.20 6.46 -5.28
C ASN A 70 -7.35 5.55 -6.50
N ARG A 71 -8.45 5.64 -7.26
CA ARG A 71 -8.59 4.84 -8.48
C ARG A 71 -7.53 5.23 -9.53
N PRO A 72 -6.88 4.25 -10.17
CA PRO A 72 -6.00 4.50 -11.31
C PRO A 72 -6.73 5.26 -12.41
N SER A 73 -6.03 6.13 -13.13
CA SER A 73 -6.57 6.75 -14.36
C SER A 73 -7.04 5.66 -15.31
N GLN A 74 -8.11 5.90 -16.06
CA GLN A 74 -8.69 4.88 -16.93
C GLN A 74 -8.43 5.23 -18.39
N ALA A 75 -7.73 4.33 -19.06
CA ALA A 75 -7.39 4.43 -20.46
C ALA A 75 -8.60 4.08 -21.34
N SER A 76 -8.63 4.63 -22.55
CA SER A 76 -9.67 4.27 -23.51
C SER A 76 -9.43 2.86 -24.07
N LYS A 77 -10.49 2.22 -24.60
CA LYS A 77 -10.34 0.94 -25.31
C LYS A 77 -9.33 1.01 -26.47
N ALA A 78 -9.24 2.17 -27.12
CA ALA A 78 -8.26 2.41 -28.19
C ALA A 78 -6.83 2.48 -27.64
N ASP A 79 -6.62 3.14 -26.51
CA ASP A 79 -5.31 3.18 -25.84
C ASP A 79 -4.89 1.77 -25.38
N CYS A 80 -5.80 0.99 -24.80
CA CYS A 80 -5.50 -0.40 -24.41
C CYS A 80 -5.16 -1.29 -25.61
N ALA A 81 -5.85 -1.12 -26.75
CA ALA A 81 -5.51 -1.84 -27.98
C ALA A 81 -4.15 -1.43 -28.55
N LEU A 82 -3.83 -0.13 -28.53
CA LEU A 82 -2.51 0.36 -28.93
C LEU A 82 -1.41 -0.15 -27.97
N ALA A 83 -1.69 -0.19 -26.67
CA ALA A 83 -0.78 -0.73 -25.68
C ALA A 83 -0.51 -2.23 -25.93
N GLN A 84 -1.53 -3.01 -26.30
CA GLN A 84 -1.35 -4.41 -26.71
C GLN A 84 -0.42 -4.53 -27.94
N GLN A 85 -0.64 -3.71 -28.98
CA GLN A 85 0.23 -3.71 -30.16
C GLN A 85 1.69 -3.39 -29.81
N LEU A 86 1.89 -2.44 -28.92
CA LEU A 86 3.21 -2.08 -28.41
C LEU A 86 3.85 -3.24 -27.66
N VAL A 87 3.12 -3.89 -26.76
CA VAL A 87 3.58 -5.07 -26.02
C VAL A 87 3.93 -6.23 -26.94
N ASP A 88 3.10 -6.50 -27.96
CA ASP A 88 3.36 -7.55 -28.94
C ASP A 88 4.62 -7.31 -29.77
N SER A 89 4.98 -6.04 -30.02
CA SER A 89 6.22 -5.68 -30.74
C SER A 89 7.51 -6.15 -30.06
N VAL A 90 7.44 -6.52 -28.77
CA VAL A 90 8.57 -7.11 -28.04
C VAL A 90 9.01 -8.46 -28.65
N LYS A 91 8.09 -9.20 -29.26
CA LYS A 91 8.41 -10.46 -29.96
C LYS A 91 9.28 -10.23 -31.20
N GLU A 92 9.35 -9.00 -31.68
CA GLU A 92 10.04 -8.59 -32.90
C GLU A 92 11.35 -7.84 -32.62
N ILE A 93 11.83 -7.85 -31.36
CA ILE A 93 13.09 -7.17 -31.01
C ILE A 93 14.25 -7.80 -31.81
N PRO A 94 15.00 -7.01 -32.59
CA PRO A 94 16.17 -7.51 -33.32
C PRO A 94 17.27 -7.99 -32.37
N GLY A 95 18.08 -8.96 -32.82
CA GLY A 95 19.21 -9.47 -32.04
C GLY A 95 20.47 -8.60 -32.09
N ASP A 96 20.53 -7.61 -32.98
CA ASP A 96 21.67 -6.71 -33.14
C ASP A 96 21.43 -5.36 -32.46
N LYS A 97 22.51 -4.73 -31.95
CA LYS A 97 22.43 -3.48 -31.18
C LYS A 97 21.75 -2.34 -31.94
N ALA A 98 22.05 -2.18 -33.23
CA ALA A 98 21.48 -1.10 -34.03
C ALA A 98 19.98 -1.32 -34.27
N GLY A 99 19.57 -2.57 -34.49
CA GLY A 99 18.17 -2.98 -34.57
C GLY A 99 17.41 -2.70 -33.28
N ILE A 100 17.99 -3.02 -32.12
CA ILE A 100 17.38 -2.74 -30.81
C ILE A 100 17.18 -1.23 -30.62
N GLU A 101 18.18 -0.40 -30.91
CA GLU A 101 18.06 1.07 -30.78
C GLU A 101 16.98 1.64 -31.72
N LYS A 102 16.84 1.08 -32.92
CA LYS A 102 15.78 1.47 -33.87
C LYS A 102 14.40 1.04 -33.35
N TRP A 103 14.28 -0.16 -32.81
CA TRP A 103 13.06 -0.65 -32.17
C TRP A 103 12.67 0.24 -30.98
N GLU A 104 13.61 0.56 -30.09
CA GLU A 104 13.40 1.44 -28.92
C GLU A 104 12.82 2.80 -29.35
N LYS A 105 13.35 3.40 -30.42
CA LYS A 105 12.83 4.65 -30.99
C LYS A 105 11.42 4.49 -31.56
N SER A 106 11.16 3.39 -32.28
CA SER A 106 9.82 3.09 -32.84
C SER A 106 8.78 2.99 -31.73
N VAL A 107 9.02 2.17 -30.71
CA VAL A 107 8.09 2.00 -29.59
C VAL A 107 7.96 3.27 -28.76
N GLN A 108 8.99 4.12 -28.68
CA GLN A 108 8.89 5.42 -28.03
C GLN A 108 7.91 6.35 -28.75
N GLN A 109 7.92 6.37 -30.10
CA GLN A 109 6.95 7.17 -30.86
C GLN A 109 5.54 6.61 -30.74
N GLY A 110 5.38 5.28 -30.73
CA GLY A 110 4.08 4.65 -30.50
C GLY A 110 3.51 4.98 -29.12
N ARG A 111 4.33 4.95 -28.06
CA ARG A 111 3.90 5.33 -26.69
C ARG A 111 3.39 6.77 -26.58
N LYS A 112 3.88 7.70 -27.38
CA LYS A 112 3.39 9.10 -27.38
C LYS A 112 1.94 9.24 -27.86
N GLN A 113 1.40 8.22 -28.54
CA GLN A 113 0.02 8.21 -28.99
C GLN A 113 -0.95 7.73 -27.91
N LEU A 114 -0.45 7.11 -26.83
CA LEU A 114 -1.25 6.75 -25.67
C LEU A 114 -1.63 8.02 -24.90
N LYS A 115 -2.93 8.23 -24.70
CA LYS A 115 -3.43 9.39 -23.95
C LYS A 115 -3.29 9.22 -22.45
N ASP A 116 -3.38 7.99 -21.96
CA ASP A 116 -3.15 7.69 -20.56
C ASP A 116 -1.64 7.62 -20.28
N GLY A 117 -1.15 8.61 -19.54
CA GLY A 117 0.27 8.75 -19.23
C GLY A 117 0.81 7.67 -18.29
N TYR A 118 -0.02 7.11 -17.42
CA TYR A 118 0.39 6.05 -16.49
C TYR A 118 0.47 4.69 -17.20
N LEU A 119 -0.49 4.40 -18.10
CA LEU A 119 -0.41 3.28 -19.02
C LEU A 119 0.85 3.41 -19.88
N ALA A 120 1.10 4.57 -20.50
CA ALA A 120 2.30 4.82 -21.28
C ALA A 120 3.60 4.60 -20.47
N PHE A 121 3.60 5.00 -19.19
CA PHE A 121 4.71 4.77 -18.27
C PHE A 121 4.94 3.28 -18.00
N ASN A 122 3.89 2.51 -17.68
CA ASN A 122 4.01 1.07 -17.43
C ASN A 122 4.46 0.30 -18.68
N ILE A 123 3.91 0.63 -19.86
CA ILE A 123 4.38 0.07 -21.15
C ILE A 123 5.85 0.44 -21.41
N SER A 124 6.27 1.65 -21.05
CA SER A 124 7.68 2.06 -21.17
C SER A 124 8.60 1.23 -20.28
N ASN A 125 8.19 0.94 -19.04
CA ASN A 125 8.97 0.09 -18.13
C ASN A 125 9.09 -1.33 -18.68
N PHE A 126 8.00 -1.89 -19.22
CA PHE A 126 8.01 -3.21 -19.85
C PHE A 126 8.98 -3.26 -21.03
N HIS A 127 8.92 -2.28 -21.95
CA HIS A 127 9.86 -2.21 -23.07
C HIS A 127 11.31 -2.03 -22.63
N GLY A 128 11.57 -1.25 -21.58
CA GLY A 128 12.92 -1.12 -21.04
C GLY A 128 13.48 -2.46 -20.56
N MET A 129 12.66 -3.26 -19.86
CA MET A 129 13.05 -4.61 -19.45
C MET A 129 13.30 -5.54 -20.64
N ALA A 130 12.45 -5.48 -21.66
CA ALA A 130 12.63 -6.26 -22.88
C ALA A 130 13.92 -5.87 -23.63
N ALA A 131 14.22 -4.58 -23.72
CA ALA A 131 15.45 -4.06 -24.32
C ALA A 131 16.69 -4.53 -23.56
N MET A 132 16.70 -4.43 -22.22
CA MET A 132 17.82 -4.90 -21.38
C MET A 132 18.06 -6.39 -21.57
N LYS A 133 17.00 -7.21 -21.60
CA LYS A 133 17.11 -8.64 -21.88
C LYS A 133 17.70 -8.90 -23.26
N ALA A 134 17.21 -8.22 -24.29
CA ALA A 134 17.71 -8.37 -25.66
C ALA A 134 19.17 -7.93 -25.83
N LYS A 135 19.60 -6.90 -25.09
CA LYS A 135 21.00 -6.43 -25.04
C LYS A 135 21.92 -7.37 -24.24
N GLY A 136 21.38 -8.36 -23.55
CA GLY A 136 22.15 -9.26 -22.67
C GLY A 136 22.58 -8.61 -21.36
N GLU A 137 21.96 -7.50 -20.96
CA GLU A 137 22.27 -6.73 -19.74
C GLU A 137 21.64 -7.33 -18.47
N GLY A 138 20.90 -8.44 -18.61
CA GLY A 138 20.23 -9.16 -17.54
C GLY A 138 18.74 -9.37 -17.81
N ALA A 139 18.19 -10.45 -17.28
CA ALA A 139 16.75 -10.71 -17.33
C ALA A 139 16.04 -10.05 -16.14
N PRO A 140 14.87 -9.42 -16.34
CA PRO A 140 14.07 -8.94 -15.23
C PRO A 140 13.56 -10.12 -14.39
N THR A 141 13.32 -9.86 -13.10
CA THR A 141 12.64 -10.86 -12.25
C THR A 141 11.18 -10.99 -12.68
N GLU A 142 10.63 -12.21 -12.57
CA GLU A 142 9.21 -12.47 -12.88
C GLU A 142 8.28 -11.55 -12.09
N LYS A 143 8.52 -11.40 -10.79
CA LYS A 143 7.78 -10.48 -9.92
C LYS A 143 7.70 -9.06 -10.48
N ARG A 144 8.80 -8.55 -11.05
CA ARG A 144 8.82 -7.19 -11.60
C ARG A 144 8.03 -7.09 -12.90
N VAL A 145 8.09 -8.13 -13.75
CA VAL A 145 7.29 -8.20 -14.98
C VAL A 145 5.80 -8.23 -14.63
N THR A 146 5.41 -9.06 -13.67
CA THR A 146 4.02 -9.14 -13.17
C THR A 146 3.56 -7.81 -12.59
N GLU A 147 4.36 -7.15 -11.74
CA GLU A 147 3.98 -5.86 -11.15
C GLU A 147 3.69 -4.79 -12.21
N VAL A 148 4.50 -4.72 -13.27
CA VAL A 148 4.30 -3.77 -14.38
C VAL A 148 3.07 -4.16 -15.21
N SER A 149 2.86 -5.44 -15.46
CA SER A 149 1.69 -5.98 -16.17
C SER A 149 0.39 -5.65 -15.43
N ASP A 150 0.35 -5.91 -14.12
CA ASP A 150 -0.83 -5.68 -13.29
C ASP A 150 -1.17 -4.18 -13.26
N LYS A 151 -0.17 -3.32 -13.03
CA LYS A 151 -0.34 -1.87 -13.05
C LYS A 151 -0.82 -1.36 -14.41
N ALA A 152 -0.33 -1.90 -15.52
CA ALA A 152 -0.83 -1.53 -16.85
C ALA A 152 -2.30 -1.94 -17.02
N ASN A 153 -2.67 -3.13 -16.57
CA ASN A 153 -4.03 -3.67 -16.67
C ASN A 153 -5.03 -2.96 -15.74
N GLU A 154 -4.59 -2.44 -14.60
CA GLU A 154 -5.39 -1.56 -13.73
C GLU A 154 -5.91 -0.31 -14.46
N HIS A 155 -5.15 0.22 -15.42
CA HIS A 155 -5.59 1.35 -16.25
C HIS A 155 -6.56 0.95 -17.37
N CYS A 156 -6.72 -0.34 -17.67
CA CYS A 156 -7.62 -0.84 -18.72
C CYS A 156 -8.90 -1.51 -18.18
N ALA A 157 -9.09 -1.51 -16.86
CA ALA A 157 -10.19 -2.19 -16.19
C ALA A 157 -11.58 -1.67 -16.60
N ASP A 158 -11.79 -0.36 -16.62
CA ASP A 158 -13.09 0.24 -17.00
C ASP A 158 -13.40 0.04 -18.48
N ALA A 159 -12.36 -0.01 -19.32
CA ALA A 159 -12.48 -0.35 -20.74
C ALA A 159 -12.77 -1.84 -20.98
N ARG A 160 -12.73 -2.68 -19.93
CA ARG A 160 -12.86 -4.15 -19.97
C ARG A 160 -11.89 -4.75 -20.98
N ALA A 161 -10.69 -4.22 -21.03
CA ALA A 161 -9.60 -4.68 -21.87
C ALA A 161 -8.49 -5.25 -20.98
N VAL A 162 -7.85 -6.31 -21.46
CA VAL A 162 -6.68 -6.92 -20.81
C VAL A 162 -5.54 -6.91 -21.82
N ILE A 163 -4.38 -6.46 -21.36
CA ILE A 163 -3.13 -6.47 -22.09
C ILE A 163 -2.37 -7.74 -21.68
N GLU A 164 -2.06 -8.56 -22.67
CA GLU A 164 -1.33 -9.82 -22.53
C GLU A 164 0.17 -9.58 -22.71
N PHE A 165 0.93 -9.76 -21.63
CA PHE A 165 2.37 -9.53 -21.63
C PHE A 165 3.13 -10.83 -21.92
N PRO A 166 4.00 -10.88 -22.95
CA PRO A 166 4.84 -12.05 -23.18
C PRO A 166 5.84 -12.22 -22.02
N PRO A 167 6.21 -13.46 -21.69
CA PRO A 167 7.15 -13.72 -20.62
C PRO A 167 8.52 -13.13 -20.96
N LEU A 168 9.03 -12.26 -20.07
CA LEU A 168 10.38 -11.72 -20.14
C LEU A 168 11.34 -12.36 -19.14
N ALA A 169 10.83 -13.08 -18.13
CA ALA A 169 11.65 -13.85 -17.22
C ALA A 169 12.30 -15.05 -17.95
N SER A 170 13.32 -15.62 -17.32
CA SER A 170 14.07 -16.79 -17.82
C SER A 170 13.86 -17.96 -16.88
#